data_AF-A0A926NIE1-F1
#
_entry.id   AF-A0A926NIE1-F1
#
_cell.length_a   1.000
_cell.length_b   1.000
_cell.length_c   1.000
_cell.angle_alpha   90.00
_cell.angle_beta   90.00
_cell.angle_gamma   90.00
#
_symmetry.space_group_name_H-M   'P 1'
#
loop_
_entity.id
_entity.type
_entity.pdbx_description
1 polymer ?
#
loop_
_entity_poly.entity_id
_entity_poly.type
_entity_poly.pdbx_seq_one_letter_code
_entity_poly.pdbx_strand_id
1 'polypeptide(L)' 'MSREKLDSNIKLAFSEIYQDLDKLIYIANNASVFNHVEIKRIEKKIKQNVKALEYMMISKRD' A
#
# COMPACT_ATOMS: atom_id res chain seq x y z
N MET A 1 20.57 0.05 7.82
CA MET A 1 19.94 -0.82 6.80
C MET A 1 20.71 -0.64 5.49
N SER A 2 21.03 -1.68 4.72
CA SER A 2 21.74 -1.46 3.43
C SER A 2 20.83 -0.72 2.45
N ARG A 3 21.43 0.09 1.56
CA ARG A 3 20.69 0.86 0.55
C ARG A 3 19.83 -0.04 -0.34
N GLU A 4 20.37 -1.20 -0.71
CA GLU A 4 19.66 -2.22 -1.50
C GLU A 4 18.45 -2.80 -0.77
N LYS A 5 18.57 -3.07 0.54
CA LYS A 5 17.44 -3.55 1.35
C LYS A 5 16.35 -2.48 1.48
N LEU A 6 16.73 -1.21 1.59
CA LEU A 6 15.79 -0.09 1.59
C LEU A 6 15.04 0.01 0.26
N ASP A 7 15.76 0.00 -0.85
CA ASP A 7 15.14 0.11 -2.18
C ASP A 7 14.23 -1.09 -2.47
N SER A 8 14.59 -2.30 -2.02
CA SER A 8 13.73 -3.48 -2.10
C SER A 8 12.44 -3.32 -1.28
N ASN A 9 12.55 -2.87 -0.02
CA ASN A 9 11.39 -2.63 0.84
C ASN A 9 10.44 -1.57 0.26
N ILE A 10 11.00 -0.49 -0.30
CA ILE A 10 10.21 0.56 -0.96
C ILE A 10 9.46 -0.01 -2.16
N LYS A 11 10.14 -0.79 -3.03
CA LYS A 11 9.52 -1.42 -4.19
C LYS A 11 8.38 -2.37 -3.80
N LEU A 12 8.59 -3.16 -2.74
CA LEU A 12 7.55 -4.07 -2.21
C LEU A 12 6.33 -3.29 -1.71
N ALA A 13 6.53 -2.25 -0.91
CA ALA A 13 5.43 -1.42 -0.41
C ALA A 13 4.61 -0.78 -1.54
N PHE A 14 5.28 -0.28 -2.59
CA PHE A 14 4.58 0.24 -3.78
C PHE A 14 3.82 -0.86 -4.54
N SER A 15 4.42 -2.04 -4.73
CA SER A 15 3.74 -3.18 -5.37
C SER A 15 2.45 -3.56 -4.63
N GLU A 16 2.47 -3.57 -3.30
CA GLU A 16 1.29 -3.86 -2.50
C GLU A 16 0.22 -2.78 -2.61
N ILE A 17 0.63 -1.49 -2.64
CA ILE A 17 -0.31 -0.37 -2.85
C ILE A 17 -0.99 -0.51 -4.21
N TYR A 18 -0.25 -0.82 -5.28
CA TYR A 18 -0.86 -0.99 -6.61
C TYR A 18 -1.85 -2.14 -6.67
N GLN A 19 -1.52 -3.30 -6.08
CA GLN A 19 -2.45 -4.44 -6.00
C GLN A 19 -3.72 -4.10 -5.21
N ASP A 20 -3.59 -3.31 -4.14
CA ASP A 20 -4.72 -2.88 -3.33
C ASP A 20 -5.61 -1.87 -4.10
N LEU A 21 -5.01 -0.99 -4.92
CA LEU A 21 -5.75 -0.10 -5.82
C LEU A 21 -6.49 -0.86 -6.92
N ASP A 22 -5.86 -1.86 -7.54
CA ASP A 22 -6.50 -2.71 -8.55
C ASP A 22 -7.74 -3.42 -7.99
N LYS A 23 -7.68 -3.88 -6.74
CA LYS A 23 -8.84 -4.47 -6.05
C LYS A 23 -9.96 -3.46 -5.84
N LEU A 24 -9.64 -2.22 -5.43
CA LEU A 24 -10.65 -1.18 -5.27
C LEU A 24 -11.32 -0.83 -6.60
N ILE A 25 -10.55 -0.74 -7.69
CA ILE A 25 -11.08 -0.53 -9.04
C ILE A 25 -12.00 -1.70 -9.45
N TYR A 26 -11.57 -2.93 -9.20
CA TYR A 26 -12.40 -4.11 -9.48
C TYR A 26 -13.73 -4.07 -8.72
N ILE A 27 -13.70 -3.77 -7.42
CA ILE A 27 -14.91 -3.65 -6.59
C ILE A 27 -15.81 -2.51 -7.11
N ALA A 28 -15.24 -1.37 -7.47
CA ALA A 28 -15.99 -0.22 -7.99
C ALA A 28 -16.70 -0.53 -9.32
N ASN A 29 -16.08 -1.34 -10.18
CA ASN A 29 -16.65 -1.76 -11.45
C ASN A 29 -17.64 -2.93 -11.34
N ASN A 30 -17.71 -3.59 -10.18
CA ASN A 30 -18.55 -4.77 -9.96
C ASN A 30 -19.40 -4.59 -8.70
N ALA A 31 -20.52 -3.87 -8.80
CA ALA A 31 -21.40 -3.55 -7.68
C ALA A 31 -21.88 -4.79 -6.90
N SER A 32 -21.97 -5.96 -7.54
CA SER A 32 -22.30 -7.24 -6.89
C SER A 32 -21.23 -7.74 -5.90
N VAL A 33 -19.99 -7.25 -6.02
CA VAL A 33 -18.85 -7.58 -5.16
C VAL A 33 -18.61 -6.48 -4.11
N PHE A 34 -19.49 -5.46 -4.05
CA PHE A 34 -19.34 -4.37 -3.09
C PHE A 34 -19.36 -4.87 -1.65
N ASN A 35 -18.26 -4.66 -0.94
CA ASN A 35 -18.11 -5.01 0.47
C ASN A 35 -17.44 -3.86 1.23
N HIS A 36 -18.23 -3.12 2.02
CA HIS A 36 -17.73 -1.97 2.76
C HIS A 36 -16.62 -2.32 3.76
N VAL A 37 -16.70 -3.50 4.39
CA VAL A 37 -15.68 -3.96 5.36
C VAL A 37 -14.36 -4.22 4.67
N GLU A 38 -14.40 -4.83 3.47
CA GLU A 38 -13.21 -5.08 2.66
C GLU A 38 -12.59 -3.78 2.17
N ILE A 39 -13.39 -2.84 1.66
CA ILE A 39 -12.93 -1.51 1.23
C ILE A 39 -12.21 -0.80 2.38
N LYS A 40 -12.79 -0.81 3.59
CA LYS A 40 -12.17 -0.21 4.78
C LYS A 40 -10.87 -0.88 5.17
N ARG A 41 -10.77 -2.20 5.02
CA ARG A 41 -9.53 -2.95 5.27
C ARG A 41 -8.44 -2.58 4.26
N ILE A 42 -8.79 -2.51 2.98
CA ILE A 42 -7.87 -2.10 1.91
C ILE A 42 -7.40 -0.66 2.14
N GLU A 43 -8.32 0.27 2.44
CA GLU A 43 -8.00 1.66 2.77
C GLU A 43 -6.97 1.75 3.92
N LYS A 44 -7.19 0.98 5.00
CA LYS A 44 -6.27 0.93 6.14
C LYS A 44 -4.90 0.40 5.76
N LYS A 45 -4.84 -0.64 4.93
CA LYS A 45 -3.58 -1.24 4.46
C LYS A 45 -2.76 -0.27 3.61
N ILE A 46 -3.39 0.42 2.66
CA ILE A 46 -2.75 1.47 1.86
C ILE A 46 -2.16 2.56 2.77
N LYS A 47 -2.94 3.07 3.74
CA LYS A 47 -2.47 4.10 4.69
C LYS A 47 -1.27 3.63 5.51
N GLN A 48 -1.25 2.38 5.95
CA GLN A 48 -0.12 1.80 6.69
C GLN A 48 1.13 1.70 5.82
N ASN A 49 0.99 1.26 4.57
CA ASN A 49 2.12 1.17 3.63
C ASN A 49 2.70 2.55 3.29
N VAL A 50 1.85 3.56 3.09
CA VAL A 50 2.30 4.95 2.89
C VAL A 50 3.08 5.45 4.10
N LYS A 51 2.57 5.24 5.32
CA LYS A 51 3.28 5.64 6.54
C LYS A 51 4.62 4.93 6.73
N ALA A 52 4.70 3.65 6.36
CA ALA A 52 5.95 2.90 6.38
C ALA A 52 6.96 3.48 5.39
N LEU A 53 6.53 3.85 4.18
CA LEU A 53 7.36 4.53 3.19
C LEU A 53 7.86 5.88 3.70
N GLU A 54 6.98 6.71 4.28
CA GLU A 54 7.36 8.00 4.88
C GLU A 54 8.45 7.82 5.95
N TYR A 55 8.24 6.87 6.87
CA TYR A 55 9.21 6.56 7.92
C TYR A 55 10.56 6.12 7.33
N MET A 56 10.54 5.20 6.36
CA MET A 56 11.74 4.73 5.67
C MET A 56 12.50 5.87 4.97
N MET A 57 11.79 6.80 4.34
CA MET A 57 12.40 7.95 3.65
C MET A 57 12.97 8.99 4.62
N ILE A 58 12.27 9.29 5.72
CA ILE A 58 12.74 10.21 6.77
C ILE A 58 13.95 9.63 7.48
N SER A 59 13.91 8.36 7.88
CA SER A 59 15.02 7.66 8.57
C SER A 59 16.32 7.55 7.78
N LYS A 60 16.31 7.93 6.49
CA LYS A 60 17.49 7.98 5.61
C LYS A 60 18.12 9.38 5.57
N ARG A 61 17.39 10.41 6.04
CA ARG A 61 17.88 11.80 6.07
C ARG A 61 18.70 12.10 7.33
N ASP A 62 18.52 11.31 8.38
CA ASP A 62 19.30 11.33 9.63
C ASP A 62 20.37 10.22 9.62
#